data_AF-A0A212SZZ5-F1
#
_entry.id   AF-A0A212SZZ5-F1
#
_cell.length_a   1.000
_cell.length_b   1.000
_cell.length_c   1.000
_cell.angle_alpha   90.00
_cell.angle_beta   90.00
_cell.angle_gamma   90.00
#
_symmetry.space_group_name_H-M   'P 1'
#
loop_
_entity.id
_entity.type
_entity.pdbx_description
1 polymer ?
#
loop_
_entity_poly.entity_id
_entity_poly.type
_entity_poly.pdbx_seq_one_letter_code
_entity_poly.pdbx_strand_id
1 'polypeptide(L)'
;MPLLGRRKPPPAGGCYPASNLLSYPVPRPKPVIYGLYSWTPDYGLSYIHPANRRTFEWLEPLGKVFEKIDETDDWILLRYDEQQFKVSGELFKELYQKPPFSFGDIVQEVSPESGRPAHQGQVSDVYWDEAADKARFQIVEKKRKVKRVFEAEELRFA
;
A
#
# COMPACT_ATOMS: atom_id res chain seq x y z
N MET A 1 -28.85 -27.41 -71.43
CA MET A 1 -30.19 -27.06 -70.94
C MET A 1 -30.16 -26.90 -69.43
N PRO A 2 -31.01 -26.04 -68.83
CA PRO A 2 -30.64 -25.08 -67.76
C PRO A 2 -30.91 -25.61 -66.32
N LEU A 3 -30.66 -24.92 -65.19
CA LEU A 3 -30.48 -23.47 -64.87
C LEU A 3 -29.31 -23.19 -63.90
N LEU A 4 -28.93 -21.91 -63.75
CA LEU A 4 -28.06 -21.41 -62.67
C LEU A 4 -28.86 -21.19 -61.37
N GLY A 5 -28.37 -21.75 -60.24
CA GLY A 5 -28.81 -21.36 -58.90
C GLY A 5 -28.11 -20.07 -58.42
N ARG A 6 -28.87 -18.98 -58.27
CA ARG A 6 -28.34 -17.68 -57.82
C ARG A 6 -27.94 -17.73 -56.34
N ARG A 7 -26.72 -17.27 -55.99
CA ARG A 7 -26.34 -16.98 -54.60
C ARG A 7 -27.05 -15.71 -54.12
N LYS A 8 -27.67 -15.76 -52.95
CA LYS A 8 -28.28 -14.60 -52.27
C LYS A 8 -27.22 -13.92 -51.39
N PRO A 9 -27.02 -12.59 -51.47
CA PRO A 9 -26.12 -11.88 -50.56
C PRO A 9 -26.73 -11.77 -49.14
N PRO A 10 -25.90 -11.63 -48.08
CA PRO A 10 -26.39 -11.36 -46.73
C PRO A 10 -26.96 -9.92 -46.62
N PRO A 11 -27.96 -9.68 -45.75
CA PRO A 11 -28.45 -8.33 -45.49
C PRO A 11 -27.41 -7.52 -44.68
N ALA A 12 -27.23 -6.26 -45.07
CA ALA A 12 -26.49 -5.28 -44.28
C ALA A 12 -27.38 -4.67 -43.18
N GLY A 13 -26.77 -4.16 -42.11
CA GLY A 13 -27.42 -3.24 -41.17
C GLY A 13 -28.12 -3.90 -39.98
N GLY A 14 -27.35 -4.53 -39.08
CA GLY A 14 -27.78 -4.80 -37.70
C GLY A 14 -27.09 -3.84 -36.74
N CYS A 15 -27.73 -2.72 -36.41
CA CYS A 15 -27.18 -1.76 -35.45
C CYS A 15 -27.21 -2.38 -34.04
N TYR A 16 -26.05 -2.47 -33.37
CA TYR A 16 -26.03 -2.83 -31.96
C TYR A 16 -26.77 -1.74 -31.17
N PRO A 17 -27.81 -2.06 -30.37
CA PRO A 17 -28.41 -1.07 -29.48
C PRO A 17 -27.33 -0.59 -28.51
N ALA A 18 -27.27 0.73 -28.30
CA ALA A 18 -26.26 1.34 -27.44
C ALA A 18 -26.28 0.68 -26.06
N SER A 19 -25.19 0.00 -25.72
CA SER A 19 -24.99 -0.60 -24.40
C SER A 19 -25.16 0.49 -23.36
N ASN A 20 -26.23 0.38 -22.58
CA ASN A 20 -26.53 1.32 -21.52
C ASN A 20 -25.36 1.27 -20.53
N LEU A 21 -24.49 2.28 -20.57
CA LEU A 21 -23.35 2.39 -19.68
C LEU A 21 -23.88 2.63 -18.28
N LEU A 22 -24.16 1.52 -17.58
CA LEU A 22 -24.22 1.51 -16.12
C LEU A 22 -22.90 2.08 -15.64
N SER A 23 -22.94 3.36 -15.27
CA SER A 23 -21.89 4.01 -14.51
C SER A 23 -21.89 3.32 -13.15
N TYR A 24 -21.19 2.19 -13.07
CA TYR A 24 -20.81 1.61 -11.80
C TYR A 24 -20.13 2.75 -11.03
N PRO A 25 -20.65 3.16 -9.86
CA PRO A 25 -19.98 4.16 -9.07
C PRO A 25 -18.61 3.59 -8.75
N VAL A 26 -17.57 4.15 -9.40
CA VAL A 26 -16.18 3.79 -9.11
C VAL A 26 -16.04 3.90 -7.60
N PRO A 27 -15.74 2.80 -6.87
CA PRO A 27 -15.68 2.85 -5.42
C PRO A 27 -14.68 3.96 -5.07
N ARG A 28 -15.18 5.03 -4.45
CA ARG A 28 -14.30 6.12 -4.02
C ARG A 28 -13.23 5.47 -3.16
N PRO A 29 -11.93 5.63 -3.46
CA PRO A 29 -10.88 5.00 -2.66
C PRO A 29 -11.14 5.31 -1.19
N LYS A 30 -11.31 4.28 -0.36
CA LYS A 30 -11.42 4.48 1.09
C LYS A 30 -10.19 5.30 1.50
N PRO A 31 -10.33 6.39 2.26
CA PRO A 31 -9.16 7.14 2.72
C PRO A 31 -8.26 6.19 3.49
N VAL A 32 -6.97 6.14 3.12
CA VAL A 32 -6.00 5.27 3.77
C VAL A 32 -5.78 5.81 5.18
N ILE A 33 -6.14 5.00 6.17
CA ILE A 33 -5.93 5.30 7.59
C ILE A 33 -4.54 4.78 7.96
N TYR A 34 -3.72 5.63 8.57
CA TYR A 34 -2.39 5.25 9.05
C TYR A 34 -2.44 5.02 10.56
N GLY A 35 -1.62 4.12 11.07
CA GLY A 35 -1.55 3.87 12.51
C GLY A 35 -0.34 3.06 12.94
N LEU A 36 -0.15 2.97 14.25
CA LEU A 36 0.86 2.14 14.89
C LEU A 36 0.19 0.91 15.50
N TYR A 37 0.96 -0.16 15.65
CA TYR A 37 0.50 -1.38 16.31
C TYR A 37 1.46 -1.76 17.45
N SER A 38 1.09 -1.39 18.68
CA SER A 38 1.97 -1.44 19.86
C SER A 38 2.10 -2.84 20.47
N TRP A 39 2.15 -3.88 19.65
CA TRP A 39 2.27 -5.26 20.09
C TRP A 39 3.73 -5.64 20.40
N THR A 40 3.91 -6.41 21.48
CA THR A 40 5.17 -7.07 21.85
C THR A 40 4.89 -8.54 22.16
N PRO A 41 5.91 -9.43 22.15
CA PRO A 41 5.75 -10.82 22.55
C PRO A 41 5.11 -11.02 23.94
N ASP A 42 5.30 -10.07 24.86
CA ASP A 42 4.75 -10.10 26.23
C ASP A 42 3.21 -10.01 26.27
N TYR A 43 2.59 -9.35 25.28
CA TYR A 43 1.12 -9.35 25.13
C TYR A 43 0.57 -10.71 24.68
N GLY A 44 1.42 -11.60 24.16
CA GLY A 44 1.03 -12.90 23.65
C GLY A 44 0.33 -12.84 22.28
N LEU A 45 0.05 -14.04 21.74
CA LEU A 45 -0.37 -14.24 20.35
C LEU A 45 -1.89 -14.23 20.13
N SER A 46 -2.68 -13.85 21.13
CA SER A 46 -4.15 -13.68 21.03
C SER A 46 -4.53 -12.58 20.05
N TYR A 47 -3.81 -11.45 20.09
CA TYR A 47 -4.06 -10.26 19.27
C TYR A 47 -3.66 -10.41 17.79
N ILE A 48 -3.05 -11.53 17.40
CA ILE A 48 -2.60 -11.78 16.02
C ILE A 48 -3.26 -13.05 15.49
N HIS A 49 -3.92 -12.94 14.33
CA HIS A 49 -4.58 -14.06 13.69
C HIS A 49 -3.58 -15.22 13.45
N PRO A 50 -3.93 -16.49 13.71
CA PRO A 50 -2.98 -17.60 13.70
C PRO A 50 -2.10 -17.72 12.45
N ALA A 51 -2.65 -17.42 11.27
CA ALA A 51 -1.93 -17.45 10.01
C ALA A 51 -0.83 -16.37 9.86
N ASN A 52 -0.89 -15.28 10.63
CA ASN A 52 0.03 -14.15 10.53
C ASN A 52 1.11 -14.13 11.63
N ARG A 53 0.92 -14.86 12.74
CA ARG A 53 1.75 -14.80 13.97
C ARG A 53 3.25 -14.75 13.71
N ARG A 54 3.80 -15.76 13.03
CA ARG A 54 5.24 -15.89 12.78
C ARG A 54 5.81 -14.74 11.93
N THR A 55 5.07 -14.32 10.91
CA THR A 55 5.50 -13.25 10.00
C THR A 55 5.41 -11.88 10.68
N PHE A 56 4.41 -11.69 11.55
CA PHE A 56 4.23 -10.45 12.30
C PHE A 56 5.23 -10.31 13.45
N GLU A 57 5.61 -11.42 14.09
CA GLU A 57 6.72 -11.48 15.05
C GLU A 57 8.04 -11.08 14.39
N TRP A 58 8.34 -11.63 13.20
CA TRP A 58 9.52 -11.26 12.39
C TRP A 58 9.48 -9.85 11.80
N LEU A 59 8.32 -9.19 11.79
CA LEU A 59 8.20 -7.83 11.28
C LEU A 59 8.72 -6.79 12.30
N GLU A 60 8.74 -7.13 13.59
CA GLU A 60 9.04 -6.20 14.69
C GLU A 60 8.17 -4.91 14.59
N PRO A 61 6.86 -4.99 14.87
CA PRO A 61 5.87 -3.97 14.51
C PRO A 61 5.99 -2.65 15.30
N LEU A 62 6.79 -2.60 16.37
CA LEU A 62 6.98 -1.39 17.18
C LEU A 62 7.60 -0.26 16.36
N GLY A 63 7.00 0.93 16.44
CA GLY A 63 7.45 2.12 15.71
C GLY A 63 7.30 2.02 14.19
N LYS A 64 6.71 0.95 13.64
CA LYS A 64 6.39 0.82 12.22
C LYS A 64 4.99 1.37 11.94
N VAL A 65 4.85 2.13 10.86
CA VAL A 65 3.56 2.66 10.39
C VAL A 65 2.85 1.63 9.53
N PHE A 66 1.61 1.35 9.85
CA PHE A 66 0.72 0.46 9.11
C PHE A 66 -0.39 1.26 8.43
N GLU A 67 -0.86 0.76 7.30
CA GLU A 67 -2.07 1.24 6.64
C GLU A 67 -3.24 0.33 7.00
N LYS A 68 -4.25 0.82 7.73
CA LYS A 68 -5.50 0.07 7.95
C LYS A 68 -6.31 0.11 6.66
N ILE A 69 -6.34 -1.02 5.96
CA ILE A 69 -7.00 -1.16 4.66
C ILE A 69 -8.43 -1.70 4.78
N ASP A 70 -8.75 -2.43 5.85
CA ASP A 70 -10.12 -2.85 6.16
C ASP A 70 -10.31 -3.11 7.66
N GLU A 71 -11.56 -3.17 8.10
CA GLU A 71 -11.97 -3.38 9.49
C GLU A 71 -13.27 -4.19 9.52
N THR A 72 -13.31 -5.21 10.39
CA THR A 72 -14.45 -6.08 10.67
C THR A 72 -14.58 -6.22 12.18
N ASP A 73 -15.75 -6.63 12.67
CA ASP A 73 -16.06 -6.67 14.12
C ASP A 73 -15.02 -7.42 14.98
N ASP A 74 -14.42 -8.50 14.46
CA ASP A 74 -13.43 -9.32 15.19
C ASP A 74 -11.96 -8.96 14.89
N TRP A 75 -11.68 -8.33 13.74
CA TRP A 75 -10.32 -8.17 13.19
C TRP A 75 -10.18 -6.92 12.31
N ILE A 76 -9.02 -6.25 12.42
CA ILE A 76 -8.58 -5.27 11.44
C ILE A 76 -7.58 -5.88 10.46
N LEU A 77 -7.53 -5.33 9.25
CA LEU A 77 -6.58 -5.69 8.20
C LEU A 77 -5.57 -4.57 8.01
N LEU A 78 -4.34 -4.81 8.46
CA LEU A 78 -3.20 -3.90 8.30
C LEU A 78 -2.36 -4.29 7.09
N ARG A 79 -1.95 -3.30 6.29
CA ARG A 79 -0.92 -3.43 5.26
C ARG A 79 0.39 -2.83 5.77
N TYR A 80 1.50 -3.50 5.47
CA TYR A 80 2.85 -3.01 5.61
C TYR A 80 3.65 -3.46 4.39
N ASP A 81 4.18 -2.52 3.61
CA ASP A 81 4.80 -2.82 2.31
C ASP A 81 3.85 -3.67 1.42
N GLU A 82 4.30 -4.78 0.85
CA GLU A 82 3.43 -5.69 0.07
C GLU A 82 2.62 -6.68 0.95
N GLN A 83 2.84 -6.70 2.26
CA GLN A 83 2.28 -7.71 3.17
C GLN A 83 1.00 -7.23 3.87
N GLN A 84 0.11 -8.19 4.18
CA GLN A 84 -1.15 -7.94 4.88
C GLN A 84 -1.30 -8.84 6.11
N PHE A 85 -1.79 -8.26 7.20
CA PHE A 85 -1.88 -8.90 8.51
C PHE A 85 -3.26 -8.70 9.12
N LYS A 86 -3.88 -9.81 9.56
CA LYS A 86 -5.09 -9.77 10.38
C LYS A 86 -4.71 -9.73 11.85
N VAL A 87 -5.09 -8.67 12.54
CA VAL A 87 -4.77 -8.42 13.95
C VAL A 87 -5.98 -7.83 14.68
N SER A 88 -6.02 -7.94 16.01
CA SER A 88 -7.09 -7.33 16.82
C SER A 88 -7.00 -5.81 16.74
N GLY A 89 -8.15 -5.12 16.69
CA GLY A 89 -8.20 -3.66 16.71
C GLY A 89 -7.70 -3.02 18.00
N GLU A 90 -7.67 -3.76 19.12
CA GLU A 90 -7.39 -3.21 20.46
C GLU A 90 -6.01 -2.56 20.63
N LEU A 91 -4.99 -3.03 19.90
CA LEU A 91 -3.63 -2.50 19.96
C LEU A 91 -3.31 -1.51 18.81
N PHE A 92 -4.31 -1.15 17.99
CA PHE A 92 -4.14 -0.22 16.89
C PHE A 92 -4.37 1.22 17.34
N LYS A 93 -3.34 2.05 17.16
CA LYS A 93 -3.37 3.49 17.45
C LYS A 93 -3.36 4.26 16.14
N GLU A 94 -4.49 4.83 15.76
CA GLU A 94 -4.60 5.69 14.58
C GLU A 94 -3.69 6.93 14.70
N LEU A 95 -2.99 7.26 13.63
CA LEU A 95 -2.17 8.47 13.53
C LEU A 95 -3.00 9.60 12.92
N TYR A 96 -3.15 10.69 13.67
CA TYR A 96 -3.80 11.92 13.18
C TYR A 96 -3.00 12.60 12.06
N GLN A 97 -1.67 12.47 12.09
CA GLN A 97 -0.79 12.99 11.05
C GLN A 97 -0.51 11.91 10.01
N LYS A 98 -0.83 12.20 8.75
CA LYS A 98 -0.50 11.32 7.62
C LYS A 98 0.99 11.47 7.26
N PRO A 99 1.76 10.37 7.08
CA PRO A 99 3.13 10.46 6.57
C PRO A 99 3.16 11.04 5.14
N PRO A 100 4.12 11.92 4.80
CA PRO A 100 4.20 12.57 3.49
C PRO A 100 4.47 11.62 2.31
N PHE A 101 5.07 10.46 2.58
CA PHE A 101 5.30 9.37 1.62
C PHE A 101 4.69 8.08 2.16
N SER A 102 4.29 7.16 1.29
CA SER A 102 3.84 5.81 1.65
C SER A 102 4.66 4.72 0.95
N PHE A 103 4.39 3.46 1.30
CA PHE A 103 4.98 2.29 0.67
C PHE A 103 4.85 2.33 -0.85
N GLY A 104 5.96 2.12 -1.53
CA GLY A 104 6.00 2.07 -2.99
C GLY A 104 6.27 3.41 -3.69
N ASP A 105 6.25 4.54 -2.98
CA ASP A 105 6.57 5.85 -3.56
C ASP A 105 8.05 5.93 -3.97
N ILE A 106 8.33 6.56 -5.12
CA ILE A 106 9.70 6.80 -5.58
C ILE A 106 10.16 8.17 -5.08
N VAL A 107 11.22 8.17 -4.28
CA VAL A 107 11.79 9.35 -3.63
C VAL A 107 13.27 9.49 -3.92
N GLN A 108 13.77 10.72 -3.84
CA GLN A 108 15.18 11.09 -3.96
C GLN A 108 15.59 12.00 -2.80
N GLU A 109 16.83 11.86 -2.36
CA GLU A 109 17.47 12.71 -1.36
C GLU A 109 17.65 14.14 -1.90
N VAL A 110 17.21 15.13 -1.12
CA VAL A 110 17.22 16.55 -1.52
C VAL A 110 18.62 17.16 -1.39
N SER A 111 19.36 16.78 -0.34
CA SER A 111 20.64 17.37 0.05
C SER A 111 21.70 16.28 0.32
N PRO A 112 22.20 15.61 -0.73
CA PRO A 112 23.25 14.61 -0.57
C PRO A 112 24.56 15.21 -0.05
N GLU A 113 25.29 14.42 0.73
CA GLU A 113 26.60 14.79 1.25
C GLU A 113 27.59 15.06 0.08
N SER A 114 28.29 16.19 0.12
CA SER A 114 29.15 16.67 -0.97
C SER A 114 30.13 15.60 -1.45
N GLY A 115 30.01 15.22 -2.73
CA GLY A 115 30.84 14.18 -3.36
C GLY A 115 30.21 12.79 -3.41
N ARG A 116 29.00 12.59 -2.88
CA ARG A 116 28.21 11.37 -3.08
C ARG A 116 27.05 11.58 -4.06
N PRO A 117 26.67 10.55 -4.84
CA PRO A 117 25.42 10.60 -5.60
C PRO A 117 24.23 10.64 -4.64
N ALA A 118 23.17 11.37 -5.01
CA ALA A 118 21.92 11.38 -4.25
C ALA A 118 21.32 9.99 -4.16
N HIS A 119 20.86 9.64 -2.97
CA HIS A 119 20.09 8.42 -2.78
C HIS A 119 18.74 8.53 -3.51
N GLN A 120 18.37 7.54 -4.31
CA GLN A 120 17.11 7.52 -5.07
C GLN A 120 16.57 6.09 -5.17
N GLY A 121 15.39 5.88 -4.61
CA GLY A 121 14.79 4.56 -4.47
C GLY A 121 13.31 4.59 -4.13
N GLN A 122 12.78 3.42 -3.84
CA GLN A 122 11.38 3.21 -3.47
C GLN A 122 11.25 3.13 -1.94
N VAL A 123 10.27 3.78 -1.33
CA VAL A 123 9.99 3.66 0.11
C VAL A 123 9.56 2.21 0.42
N SER A 124 10.32 1.52 1.28
CA SER A 124 10.04 0.13 1.70
C SER A 124 9.60 0.01 3.16
N ASP A 125 10.02 0.94 4.01
CA ASP A 125 9.67 0.95 5.43
C ASP A 125 9.35 2.38 5.84
N VAL A 126 8.18 2.54 6.47
CA VAL A 126 7.77 3.78 7.14
C VAL A 126 7.79 3.53 8.64
N TYR A 127 8.50 4.40 9.35
CA TYR A 127 8.62 4.41 10.81
C TYR A 127 8.01 5.69 11.37
N TRP A 128 7.52 5.65 12.60
CA TRP A 128 7.06 6.82 13.34
C TRP A 128 7.90 7.01 14.60
N ASP A 129 8.37 8.24 14.80
CA ASP A 129 8.92 8.68 16.07
C ASP A 129 7.78 9.29 16.91
N GLU A 130 7.30 8.56 17.91
CA GLU A 130 6.25 9.05 18.82
C GLU A 130 6.70 10.22 19.71
N ALA A 131 8.01 10.44 19.88
CA ALA A 131 8.53 11.55 20.70
C ALA A 131 8.69 12.84 19.90
N ALA A 132 9.05 12.74 18.61
CA ALA A 132 9.14 13.89 17.69
C ALA A 132 7.85 14.14 16.88
N ASP A 133 6.90 13.21 16.93
CA ASP A 133 5.69 13.11 16.08
C ASP A 133 6.02 13.24 14.57
N LYS A 134 7.05 12.50 14.14
CA LYS A 134 7.62 12.54 12.78
C LYS A 134 7.67 11.17 12.13
N ALA A 135 7.37 11.14 10.83
CA ALA A 135 7.65 9.98 9.98
C ALA A 135 9.14 9.93 9.59
N ARG A 136 9.71 8.72 9.56
CA ARG A 136 11.04 8.43 9.00
C ARG A 136 10.95 7.29 8.00
N PHE A 137 11.81 7.29 6.98
CA PHE A 137 11.66 6.46 5.79
C PHE A 137 12.93 5.67 5.49
N GLN A 138 12.78 4.38 5.21
CA GLN A 138 13.85 3.58 4.60
C GLN A 138 13.50 3.28 3.15
N ILE A 139 14.50 3.40 2.27
CA ILE A 139 14.33 3.24 0.83
C ILE A 139 15.11 2.04 0.29
N VAL A 140 14.64 1.51 -0.84
CA VAL A 140 15.26 0.45 -1.62
C VAL A 140 15.78 1.00 -2.93
N GLU A 141 17.08 0.89 -3.14
CA GLU A 141 17.77 1.24 -4.39
C GLU A 141 18.16 -0.03 -5.12
N LYS A 142 17.74 -0.18 -6.39
CA LYS A 142 18.12 -1.33 -7.24
C LYS A 142 17.97 -2.69 -6.52
N LYS A 143 16.87 -2.84 -5.77
CA LYS A 143 16.52 -4.02 -4.93
C LYS A 143 17.39 -4.24 -3.67
N ARG A 144 18.08 -3.22 -3.16
CA ARG A 144 18.81 -3.25 -1.87
C ARG A 144 18.29 -2.17 -0.94
N LYS A 145 17.91 -2.53 0.29
CA LYS A 145 17.59 -1.54 1.35
C LYS A 145 18.83 -0.69 1.66
N VAL A 146 18.67 0.62 1.64
CA VAL A 146 19.69 1.58 2.09
C VAL A 146 19.78 1.47 3.62
N LYS A 147 21.00 1.48 4.17
CA LYS A 147 21.20 1.37 5.64
C LYS A 147 20.79 2.62 6.41
N ARG A 148 20.78 3.77 5.74
CA ARG A 148 20.30 5.05 6.28
C ARG A 148 18.76 5.05 6.26
N VAL A 149 18.20 5.56 7.34
CA VAL A 149 16.80 6.00 7.44
C VAL A 149 16.83 7.52 7.28
N PHE A 150 15.89 8.08 6.53
CA PHE A 150 15.80 9.49 6.19
C PHE A 150 14.59 10.14 6.88
N GLU A 151 14.70 11.41 7.24
CA GLU A 151 13.54 12.23 7.65
C GLU A 151 12.71 12.67 6.43
N ALA A 152 11.49 13.14 6.67
CA ALA A 152 10.60 13.65 5.62
C ALA A 152 11.25 14.81 4.82
N GLU A 153 11.94 15.71 5.53
CA GLU A 153 12.56 16.92 4.96
C GLU A 153 13.83 16.62 4.14
N GLU A 154 14.44 15.44 4.31
CA GLU A 154 15.59 14.99 3.54
C GLU A 154 15.19 14.39 2.17
N LEU A 155 13.89 14.12 1.97
CA LEU A 155 13.36 13.44 0.80
C LEU A 155 12.40 14.33 -0.01
N ARG A 156 12.33 14.07 -1.30
CA ARG A 156 11.27 14.57 -2.20
C ARG A 156 10.86 13.48 -3.18
N PHE A 157 9.69 13.62 -3.78
CA PHE A 157 9.31 12.77 -4.93
C PHE A 157 10.35 12.91 -6.07
N ALA A 158 10.62 11.79 -6.74
CA ALA A 158 11.63 11.69 -7.80
C ALA A 158 11.20 12.34 -9.11
#